data_AF-A0A928NDM2-F1
#
_entry.id   AF-A0A928NDM2-F1
#
_cell.length_a   1.000
_cell.length_b   1.000
_cell.length_c   1.000
_cell.angle_alpha   90.00
_cell.angle_beta   90.00
_cell.angle_gamma   90.00
#
_symmetry.space_group_name_H-M   'P 1'
#
loop_
_entity.id
_entity.type
_entity.pdbx_description
1 polymer ?
#
loop_
_entity_poly.entity_id
_entity_poly.type
_entity_poly.pdbx_seq_one_letter_code
_entity_poly.pdbx_strand_id
1 'polypeptide(L)'
;MGRKSHYISAEHLKLSDKQFLNALRCSGYATHSQCMKWLTNSRIKSYVNEKVIDKCSVVIDGKTETVYRFSDGGKEWVRENVSDLSDRNFYISTGVEHDIKLMEKIQEYTDRLPYEEQLKFRTEVENRELFKELCEKMEQGQYYLDQLQQHNISMPDFSYQTEFVEIITVNYNGETISEKAESMSVLGGNIEFIKC
;
A
#
# COMPACT_ATOMS: atom_id res chain seq x y z
N MET A 1 30.30 7.24 26.17
CA MET A 1 29.70 6.59 24.99
C MET A 1 28.56 7.47 24.51
N GLY A 2 28.73 8.18 23.40
CA GLY A 2 27.68 9.04 22.84
C GLY A 2 26.53 8.20 22.30
N ARG A 3 25.29 8.48 22.72
CA ARG A 3 24.10 7.96 22.06
C ARG A 3 24.13 8.40 20.60
N LYS A 4 24.00 7.47 19.65
CA LYS A 4 23.76 7.82 18.24
C LYS A 4 22.52 8.71 18.18
N SER A 5 22.62 9.90 17.59
CA SER A 5 21.50 10.84 17.53
C SER A 5 20.39 10.35 16.59
N HIS A 6 20.72 9.49 15.62
CA HIS A 6 19.78 8.78 14.75
C HIS A 6 20.30 7.35 14.45
N TYR A 7 19.43 6.36 14.55
CA TYR A 7 19.61 4.95 14.19
C TYR A 7 19.24 4.66 12.72
N ILE A 8 18.49 5.56 12.06
CA ILE A 8 18.14 5.53 10.65
C ILE A 8 18.63 6.83 10.01
N SER A 9 19.55 6.67 9.07
CA SER A 9 20.09 7.75 8.26
C SER A 9 19.69 7.47 6.83
N ALA A 10 19.17 8.48 6.12
CA ALA A 10 18.81 8.40 4.71
C ALA A 10 19.98 7.84 3.87
N GLU A 11 21.19 8.32 4.13
CA GLU A 11 22.45 7.89 3.49
C GLU A 11 22.80 6.41 3.72
N HIS A 12 22.19 5.76 4.70
CA HIS A 12 22.47 4.38 5.12
C HIS A 12 21.25 3.46 4.96
N LEU A 13 20.24 3.88 4.19
CA LEU A 13 19.13 3.00 3.84
C LEU A 13 19.60 1.89 2.91
N LYS A 14 19.39 0.65 3.35
CA LYS A 14 19.66 -0.53 2.53
C LYS A 14 18.54 -0.71 1.51
N LEU A 15 18.79 -1.51 0.48
CA LEU A 15 17.73 -1.89 -0.47
C LEU A 15 16.52 -2.51 0.24
N SER A 16 16.75 -3.37 1.24
CA SER A 16 15.66 -4.00 1.99
C SER A 16 14.85 -2.99 2.82
N ASP A 17 15.49 -1.92 3.31
CA ASP A 17 14.76 -0.82 3.96
C ASP A 17 13.81 -0.14 2.97
N LYS A 18 14.31 0.17 1.77
CA LYS A 18 13.52 0.81 0.71
C LYS A 18 12.36 -0.06 0.23
N GLN A 19 12.59 -1.37 0.08
CA GLN A 19 11.56 -2.34 -0.27
C GLN A 19 10.46 -2.41 0.79
N PHE A 20 10.85 -2.48 2.07
CA PHE A 20 9.90 -2.45 3.18
C PHE A 20 9.06 -1.16 3.20
N LEU A 21 9.70 0.00 3.05
CA LEU A 21 9.00 1.29 3.08
C LEU A 21 8.01 1.42 1.92
N ASN A 22 8.38 0.98 0.71
CA ASN A 22 7.46 0.97 -0.43
C ASN A 22 6.31 -0.02 -0.23
N ALA A 23 6.58 -1.23 0.28
CA ALA A 23 5.53 -2.21 0.56
C ALA A 23 4.55 -1.72 1.63
N LEU A 24 5.05 -1.11 2.71
CA LEU A 24 4.21 -0.53 3.77
C LEU A 24 3.41 0.67 3.27
N ARG A 25 3.98 1.48 2.37
CA ARG A 25 3.29 2.60 1.72
C ARG A 25 2.06 2.10 0.97
N CYS A 26 2.15 0.92 0.36
CA CYS A 26 1.07 0.34 -0.42
C CYS A 26 0.04 -0.47 0.38
N SER A 27 0.33 -0.87 1.61
CA SER A 27 -0.53 -1.79 2.40
C SER A 27 -1.16 -1.16 3.64
N GLY A 28 -0.57 -0.12 4.23
CA GLY A 28 -1.06 0.49 5.47
C GLY A 28 -0.49 -0.17 6.73
N TYR A 29 -0.83 -1.44 7.00
CA TYR A 29 -0.30 -2.22 8.13
C TYR A 29 0.55 -3.42 7.70
N ALA A 30 1.48 -3.82 8.58
CA ALA A 30 2.24 -5.04 8.47
C ALA A 30 2.36 -5.71 9.85
N THR A 31 2.24 -7.04 9.91
CA THR A 31 2.57 -7.81 11.11
C THR A 31 4.08 -7.82 11.37
N HIS A 32 4.48 -8.22 12.57
CA HIS A 32 5.90 -8.39 12.89
C HIS A 32 6.61 -9.37 11.95
N SER A 33 5.97 -10.51 11.63
CA SER A 33 6.54 -11.51 10.72
C SER A 33 6.68 -10.95 9.29
N GLN A 34 5.70 -10.16 8.83
CA GLN A 34 5.77 -9.49 7.53
C GLN A 34 6.93 -8.47 7.48
N CYS A 35 7.12 -7.64 8.51
CA CYS A 35 8.26 -6.72 8.57
C CYS A 35 9.62 -7.45 8.52
N MET A 36 9.70 -8.61 9.19
CA MET A 36 10.92 -9.42 9.29
C MET A 36 11.38 -10.01 7.94
N LYS A 37 10.55 -9.95 6.89
CA LYS A 37 10.93 -10.31 5.53
C LYS A 37 12.09 -9.46 4.99
N TRP A 38 12.12 -8.18 5.37
CA TRP A 38 13.13 -7.23 4.88
C TRP A 38 14.02 -6.67 5.97
N LEU A 39 13.48 -6.59 7.20
CA LEU A 39 14.14 -5.94 8.32
C LEU A 39 14.54 -6.95 9.39
N THR A 40 15.61 -6.66 10.12
CA THR A 40 15.91 -7.37 11.35
C THR A 40 15.11 -6.79 12.51
N ASN A 41 14.99 -7.56 13.60
CA ASN A 41 14.37 -7.12 14.84
C ASN A 41 14.95 -5.79 15.38
N SER A 42 16.29 -5.63 15.31
CA SER A 42 16.95 -4.39 15.73
C SER A 42 16.61 -3.22 14.81
N ARG A 43 16.44 -3.48 13.51
CA ARG A 43 16.07 -2.47 12.53
C ARG A 43 14.62 -2.02 12.69
N ILE A 44 13.68 -2.94 12.91
CA ILE A 44 12.28 -2.63 13.25
C ILE A 44 12.23 -1.74 14.51
N LYS A 45 12.96 -2.11 15.57
CA LYS A 45 13.06 -1.30 16.80
C LYS A 45 13.61 0.10 16.52
N SER A 46 14.54 0.24 15.58
CA SER A 46 15.08 1.56 15.20
C SER A 46 14.00 2.43 14.54
N TYR A 47 13.21 1.87 13.61
CA TYR A 47 12.10 2.59 12.97
C TYR A 47 11.03 3.05 13.97
N VAL A 48 10.73 2.20 14.96
CA VAL A 48 9.80 2.55 16.05
C VAL A 48 10.37 3.65 16.95
N ASN A 49 11.62 3.52 17.39
CA ASN A 49 12.25 4.49 18.28
C ASN A 49 12.35 5.89 17.64
N GLU A 50 12.50 5.95 16.32
CA GLU A 50 12.53 7.20 15.55
C GLU A 50 11.17 7.68 15.09
N LYS A 51 10.10 6.98 15.49
CA LYS A 51 8.72 7.31 15.12
C LYS A 51 8.51 7.37 13.61
N VAL A 52 9.27 6.60 12.83
CA VAL A 52 8.97 6.43 11.40
C VAL A 52 7.79 5.48 11.24
N ILE A 53 7.74 4.42 12.05
CA ILE A 53 6.59 3.53 12.14
C ILE A 53 6.07 3.48 13.58
N ASP A 54 4.76 3.36 13.74
CA ASP A 54 4.11 3.10 15.01
C ASP A 54 3.99 1.59 15.23
N LYS A 55 4.17 1.16 16.48
CA LYS A 55 3.84 -0.20 16.93
C LYS A 55 2.44 -0.19 17.55
N CYS A 56 1.53 -0.99 17.02
CA CYS A 56 0.16 -1.13 17.51
C CYS A 56 -0.11 -2.56 18.00
N SER A 57 -1.01 -2.71 18.95
CA SER A 57 -1.56 -4.00 19.37
C SER A 57 -3.02 -4.07 18.94
N VAL A 58 -3.36 -5.10 18.20
CA VAL A 58 -4.68 -5.31 17.59
C VAL A 58 -5.17 -6.71 17.94
N VAL A 59 -6.49 -6.93 17.96
CA VAL A 59 -7.05 -8.27 18.13
C VAL A 59 -7.46 -8.79 16.77
N ILE A 60 -6.86 -9.90 16.33
CA ILE A 60 -7.17 -10.60 15.09
C ILE A 60 -7.51 -12.04 15.49
N ASP A 61 -8.68 -12.54 15.08
CA ASP A 61 -9.18 -13.88 15.45
C ASP A 61 -9.11 -14.18 16.97
N GLY A 62 -9.40 -13.17 17.79
CA GLY A 62 -9.35 -13.28 19.26
C GLY A 62 -7.95 -13.33 19.87
N LYS A 63 -6.89 -13.17 19.08
CA LYS A 63 -5.50 -13.10 19.56
C LYS A 63 -4.96 -11.68 19.44
N THR A 64 -4.21 -11.23 20.45
CA THR A 64 -3.52 -9.95 20.39
C THR A 64 -2.27 -10.08 19.52
N GLU A 65 -2.28 -9.40 18.39
CA GLU A 65 -1.18 -9.35 17.44
C GLU A 65 -0.48 -7.99 17.48
N THR A 66 0.83 -8.00 17.21
CA THR A 66 1.61 -6.77 17.03
C THR A 66 1.69 -6.43 15.55
N VAL A 67 1.22 -5.23 15.19
CA VAL A 67 1.27 -4.69 13.83
C VAL A 67 2.00 -3.35 13.82
N TYR A 68 2.43 -2.95 12.63
CA TYR A 68 3.20 -1.75 12.38
C TYR A 68 2.57 -0.98 11.22
N ARG A 69 2.54 0.35 11.34
CA ARG A 69 2.11 1.26 10.26
C ARG A 69 3.03 2.48 10.23
N PHE A 70 3.01 3.24 9.14
CA PHE A 70 3.63 4.56 9.17
C PHE A 70 2.97 5.46 10.22
N SER A 71 3.79 6.18 10.98
CA SER A 71 3.30 7.35 11.71
C SER A 71 3.14 8.52 10.73
N ASP A 72 2.40 9.57 11.09
CA ASP A 72 2.28 10.75 10.22
C ASP A 72 3.63 11.43 9.97
N GLY A 73 4.47 11.54 11.02
CA GLY A 73 5.84 12.05 10.86
C GLY A 73 6.74 11.12 10.04
N GLY A 74 6.47 9.81 10.08
CA GLY A 74 7.18 8.83 9.28
C GLY A 74 6.87 8.91 7.79
N LYS A 75 5.61 9.20 7.42
CA LYS A 75 5.24 9.48 6.03
C LYS A 75 6.03 10.69 5.50
N GLU A 76 6.09 11.76 6.29
CA GLU A 76 6.84 12.96 5.90
C GLU A 76 8.34 12.69 5.81
N TRP A 77 8.89 11.97 6.78
CA TRP A 77 10.29 11.55 6.75
C TRP A 77 10.61 10.76 5.48
N VAL A 78 9.75 9.82 5.07
CA VAL A 78 9.93 9.07 3.81
C VAL A 78 9.93 10.02 2.61
N ARG A 79 9.02 11.00 2.57
CA ARG A 79 8.96 11.97 1.47
C ARG A 79 10.25 12.78 1.33
N GLU A 80 10.79 13.23 2.47
CA GLU A 80 11.99 14.07 2.51
C GLU A 80 13.28 13.27 2.27
N ASN A 81 13.33 11.99 2.66
CA ASN A 81 14.59 11.24 2.78
C ASN A 81 14.71 10.05 1.83
N VAL A 82 13.62 9.62 1.19
CA VAL A 82 13.62 8.49 0.25
C VAL A 82 13.20 9.00 -1.11
N SER A 83 14.19 9.43 -1.91
CA SER A 83 13.99 10.06 -3.23
C SER A 83 12.97 9.31 -4.11
N ASP A 84 13.09 7.99 -4.15
CA ASP A 84 12.30 7.12 -5.03
C ASP A 84 10.83 7.00 -4.60
N LEU A 85 10.49 7.46 -3.39
CA LEU A 85 9.16 7.45 -2.81
C LEU A 85 8.63 8.87 -2.49
N SER A 86 9.37 9.91 -2.87
CA SER A 86 9.12 11.28 -2.40
C SER A 86 7.78 11.87 -2.86
N ASP A 87 7.36 11.53 -4.08
CA ASP A 87 6.14 11.97 -4.75
C ASP A 87 5.00 10.93 -4.67
N ARG A 88 5.20 9.85 -3.91
CA ARG A 88 4.29 8.69 -3.92
C ARG A 88 3.20 8.81 -2.86
N ASN A 89 2.00 8.37 -3.23
CA ASN A 89 0.85 8.39 -2.33
C ASN A 89 0.92 7.22 -1.33
N PHE A 90 0.51 7.48 -0.10
CA PHE A 90 0.38 6.43 0.93
C PHE A 90 -1.03 5.87 0.90
N TYR A 91 -1.13 4.55 1.02
CA TYR A 91 -2.40 3.83 1.12
C TYR A 91 -3.20 4.33 2.33
N ILE A 92 -4.51 4.44 2.13
CA ILE A 92 -5.46 4.84 3.16
C ILE A 92 -6.05 3.55 3.73
N SER A 93 -5.67 3.25 4.98
CA SER A 93 -6.08 2.02 5.66
C SER A 93 -7.60 1.84 5.69
N THR A 94 -8.05 0.65 5.31
CA THR A 94 -9.48 0.25 5.30
C THR A 94 -9.81 -0.64 6.49
N GLY A 95 -8.80 -1.34 7.04
CA GLY A 95 -8.91 -2.15 8.24
C GLY A 95 -7.68 -3.04 8.42
N VAL A 96 -7.31 -3.37 9.66
CA VAL A 96 -6.02 -4.03 9.91
C VAL A 96 -5.91 -5.41 9.25
N GLU A 97 -6.98 -6.21 9.27
CA GLU A 97 -6.99 -7.53 8.61
C GLU A 97 -6.92 -7.42 7.08
N HIS A 98 -7.60 -6.42 6.50
CA HIS A 98 -7.55 -6.11 5.07
C HIS A 98 -6.13 -5.70 4.66
N ASP A 99 -5.55 -4.74 5.37
CA ASP A 99 -4.21 -4.23 5.14
C ASP A 99 -3.13 -5.33 5.28
N ILE A 100 -3.28 -6.26 6.24
CA ILE A 100 -2.39 -7.42 6.39
C ILE A 100 -2.47 -8.33 5.16
N LYS A 101 -3.69 -8.61 4.67
CA LYS A 101 -3.89 -9.43 3.47
C LYS A 101 -3.29 -8.77 2.23
N LEU A 102 -3.45 -7.45 2.13
CA LEU A 102 -2.83 -6.66 1.06
C LEU A 102 -1.30 -6.72 1.12
N MET A 103 -0.72 -6.62 2.33
CA MET A 103 0.73 -6.78 2.53
C MET A 103 1.21 -8.17 2.10
N GLU A 104 0.47 -9.26 2.38
CA GLU A 104 0.81 -10.61 1.88
C GLU A 104 0.92 -10.61 0.36
N LYS A 105 -0.06 -10.03 -0.33
CA LYS A 105 -0.04 -9.98 -1.80
C LYS A 105 1.14 -9.16 -2.33
N ILE A 106 1.40 -7.99 -1.76
CA ILE A 106 2.56 -7.15 -2.14
C ILE A 106 3.88 -7.89 -1.93
N GLN A 107 3.96 -8.71 -0.88
CA GLN A 107 5.11 -9.56 -0.61
C GLN A 107 5.36 -10.60 -1.70
N GLU A 108 4.31 -11.18 -2.28
CA GLU A 108 4.42 -12.09 -3.43
C GLU A 108 4.99 -11.38 -4.66
N TYR A 109 4.52 -10.16 -4.96
CA TYR A 109 5.08 -9.34 -6.03
C TYR A 109 6.54 -8.97 -5.77
N THR A 110 6.87 -8.61 -4.54
CA THR A 110 8.22 -8.21 -4.15
C THR A 110 9.24 -9.35 -4.29
N ASP A 111 8.82 -10.60 -4.09
CA ASP A 111 9.71 -11.77 -4.24
C ASP A 111 10.12 -12.04 -5.68
N ARG A 112 9.27 -11.67 -6.65
CA ARG A 112 9.48 -11.96 -8.07
C ARG A 112 9.95 -10.76 -8.89
N LEU A 113 9.87 -9.54 -8.34
CA LEU A 113 10.18 -8.31 -9.06
C LEU A 113 11.44 -7.63 -8.52
N PRO A 114 12.30 -7.07 -9.39
CA PRO A 114 13.37 -6.19 -8.96
C PRO A 114 12.79 -4.89 -8.38
N TYR A 115 13.57 -4.18 -7.56
CA TYR A 115 13.08 -3.00 -6.82
C TYR A 115 12.58 -1.88 -7.74
N GLU A 116 13.20 -1.71 -8.90
CA GLU A 116 12.81 -0.72 -9.91
C GLU A 116 11.39 -0.95 -10.46
N GLU A 117 10.96 -2.22 -10.56
CA GLU A 117 9.59 -2.56 -10.92
C GLU A 117 8.63 -2.39 -9.74
N GLN A 118 9.08 -2.65 -8.51
CA GLN A 118 8.29 -2.41 -7.30
C GLN A 118 7.94 -0.93 -7.13
N LEU A 119 8.79 -0.02 -7.60
CA LEU A 119 8.47 1.41 -7.64
C LEU A 119 7.24 1.70 -8.50
N LYS A 120 6.81 0.82 -9.41
CA LYS A 120 5.60 1.04 -10.23
C LYS A 120 4.32 0.58 -9.53
N PHE A 121 4.39 0.09 -8.30
CA PHE A 121 3.22 -0.27 -7.51
C PHE A 121 2.35 0.94 -7.24
N ARG A 122 1.05 0.80 -7.45
CA ARG A 122 0.06 1.85 -7.23
C ARG A 122 -0.88 1.49 -6.10
N THR A 123 -1.21 2.46 -5.27
CA THR A 123 -2.32 2.40 -4.31
C THR A 123 -3.65 2.71 -4.98
N GLU A 124 -4.74 2.50 -4.26
CA GLU A 124 -6.09 2.94 -4.64
C GLU A 124 -6.15 4.41 -5.10
N VAL A 125 -5.45 5.31 -4.39
CA VAL A 125 -5.37 6.74 -4.75
C VAL A 125 -4.65 6.95 -6.08
N GLU A 126 -3.52 6.27 -6.30
CA GLU A 126 -2.75 6.37 -7.55
C GLU A 126 -3.51 5.74 -8.73
N ASN A 127 -4.26 4.66 -8.48
CA ASN A 127 -5.17 4.06 -9.46
C ASN A 127 -6.30 5.03 -9.82
N ARG A 128 -6.83 5.77 -8.84
CA ARG A 128 -7.86 6.80 -9.04
C ARG A 128 -7.36 7.96 -9.90
N GLU A 129 -6.12 8.41 -9.66
CA GLU A 129 -5.49 9.46 -10.46
C GLU A 129 -5.30 8.99 -11.90
N LEU A 130 -4.74 7.79 -12.11
CA LEU A 130 -4.59 7.18 -13.43
C LEU A 130 -5.94 7.04 -14.15
N PHE A 131 -6.98 6.59 -13.45
CA PHE A 131 -8.33 6.46 -14.01
C PHE A 131 -8.84 7.80 -14.54
N LYS A 132 -8.69 8.88 -13.75
CA LYS A 132 -9.10 10.23 -14.17
C LYS A 132 -8.32 10.70 -15.40
N GLU A 133 -7.00 10.53 -15.41
CA GLU A 133 -6.15 10.90 -16.55
C GLU A 133 -6.51 10.15 -17.85
N LEU A 134 -6.95 8.89 -17.73
CA LEU A 134 -7.41 8.10 -18.87
C LEU A 134 -8.80 8.58 -19.33
N CYS A 135 -9.72 8.85 -18.40
CA CYS A 135 -11.03 9.38 -18.73
C CYS A 135 -10.94 10.70 -19.51
N GLU A 136 -10.04 11.62 -19.14
CA GLU A 136 -9.83 12.89 -19.85
C GLU A 136 -9.48 12.73 -21.35
N LYS A 137 -8.99 11.54 -21.74
CA LYS A 137 -8.58 11.21 -23.12
C LYS A 137 -9.64 10.40 -23.87
N MET A 138 -10.72 9.99 -23.22
CA MET A 138 -11.77 9.16 -23.77
C MET A 138 -13.00 10.00 -24.16
N GLU A 139 -13.65 9.64 -25.27
CA GLU A 139 -14.90 10.29 -25.70
C GLU A 139 -16.01 10.17 -24.63
N GLN A 140 -16.12 9.00 -23.99
CA GLN A 140 -17.05 8.78 -22.87
C GLN A 140 -16.45 9.12 -21.49
N GLY A 141 -15.33 9.84 -21.43
CA GLY A 141 -14.62 10.14 -20.20
C GLY A 141 -15.49 10.78 -19.11
N GLN A 142 -16.30 11.76 -19.48
CA GLN A 142 -17.17 12.47 -18.54
C GLN A 142 -18.17 11.54 -17.85
N TYR A 143 -18.72 10.55 -18.57
CA TYR A 143 -19.65 9.57 -18.00
C TYR A 143 -18.98 8.81 -16.84
N TYR A 144 -17.75 8.32 -17.05
CA TYR A 144 -17.01 7.58 -16.04
C TYR A 144 -16.60 8.44 -14.84
N LEU A 145 -16.25 9.72 -15.08
CA LEU A 145 -15.97 10.67 -14.00
C LEU A 145 -17.21 10.94 -13.15
N ASP A 146 -18.38 11.07 -13.78
CA ASP A 146 -19.65 11.23 -13.08
C ASP A 146 -19.99 9.98 -12.24
N GLN A 147 -19.79 8.78 -12.79
CA GLN A 147 -19.99 7.52 -12.04
C GLN A 147 -19.03 7.42 -10.84
N LEU A 148 -17.77 7.81 -11.02
CA LEU A 148 -16.79 7.86 -9.93
C LEU A 148 -17.21 8.86 -8.83
N GLN A 149 -17.73 10.03 -9.20
CA GLN A 149 -18.22 11.04 -8.26
C GLN A 149 -19.48 10.58 -7.51
N GLN A 150 -20.34 9.81 -8.18
CA GLN A 150 -21.56 9.23 -7.60
C GLN A 150 -21.29 7.97 -6.77
N HIS A 151 -20.04 7.54 -6.65
CA HIS A 151 -19.63 6.30 -5.99
C HIS A 151 -20.16 5.00 -6.63
N ASN A 152 -20.55 5.05 -7.91
CA ASN A 152 -20.95 3.86 -8.69
C ASN A 152 -19.74 3.15 -9.31
N ILE A 153 -18.55 3.75 -9.24
CA ILE A 153 -17.28 3.13 -9.61
C ILE A 153 -16.30 3.33 -8.46
N SER A 154 -15.51 2.30 -8.17
CA SER A 154 -14.49 2.32 -7.13
C SER A 154 -13.18 1.74 -7.67
N MET A 155 -12.06 2.13 -7.06
CA MET A 155 -10.71 1.79 -7.54
C MET A 155 -10.14 0.62 -6.76
N PRO A 156 -9.41 -0.31 -7.41
CA PRO A 156 -8.78 -1.43 -6.73
C PRO A 156 -7.73 -0.97 -5.71
N ASP A 157 -7.61 -1.71 -4.61
CA ASP A 157 -6.72 -1.41 -3.48
C ASP A 157 -5.25 -1.26 -3.91
N PHE A 158 -4.81 -2.08 -4.86
CA PHE A 158 -3.45 -2.13 -5.35
C PHE A 158 -3.36 -2.47 -6.84
N SER A 159 -2.31 -2.00 -7.50
CA SER A 159 -1.98 -2.49 -8.83
C SER A 159 -0.48 -2.51 -9.13
N TYR A 160 -0.11 -3.37 -10.07
CA TYR A 160 1.16 -3.35 -10.76
C TYR A 160 0.92 -3.63 -12.25
N GLN A 161 1.31 -2.69 -13.10
CA GLN A 161 1.02 -2.73 -14.55
C GLN A 161 -0.49 -2.92 -14.81
N THR A 162 -0.89 -4.02 -15.44
CA THR A 162 -2.28 -4.36 -15.78
C THR A 162 -2.88 -5.40 -14.80
N GLU A 163 -2.18 -5.71 -13.72
CA GLU A 163 -2.65 -6.59 -12.65
C GLU A 163 -3.17 -5.74 -11.50
N PHE A 164 -4.44 -5.92 -11.16
CA PHE A 164 -5.14 -5.19 -10.10
C PHE A 164 -5.56 -6.16 -9.00
N VAL A 165 -5.53 -5.69 -7.76
CA VAL A 165 -5.87 -6.49 -6.58
C VAL A 165 -6.92 -5.73 -5.77
N GLU A 166 -7.98 -6.45 -5.42
CA GLU A 166 -8.99 -6.01 -4.46
C GLU A 166 -9.05 -7.02 -3.31
N ILE A 167 -8.88 -6.54 -2.09
CA ILE A 167 -9.13 -7.34 -0.90
C ILE A 167 -10.60 -7.13 -0.51
N ILE A 168 -11.36 -8.23 -0.49
CA ILE A 168 -12.78 -8.24 -0.18
C ILE A 168 -13.02 -8.83 1.20
N THR A 169 -13.92 -8.20 1.96
CA THR A 169 -14.41 -8.74 3.23
C THR A 169 -15.71 -9.52 3.00
N VAL A 170 -16.13 -10.30 4.00
CA VAL A 170 -17.34 -11.16 3.93
C VAL A 170 -18.64 -10.43 3.59
N ASN A 171 -18.64 -9.09 3.69
CA ASN A 171 -19.80 -8.23 3.42
C ASN A 171 -19.84 -7.67 1.98
N TYR A 172 -18.85 -7.96 1.12
CA TYR A 172 -18.90 -7.53 -0.27
C TYR A 172 -20.04 -8.24 -1.01
N ASN A 173 -20.98 -7.45 -1.53
CA ASN A 173 -22.10 -7.95 -2.32
C ASN A 173 -21.73 -7.96 -3.83
N GLY A 174 -22.63 -8.45 -4.68
CA GLY A 174 -22.41 -8.51 -6.13
C GLY A 174 -22.26 -7.12 -6.79
N GLU A 175 -22.79 -6.07 -6.17
CA GLU A 175 -22.70 -4.70 -6.68
C GLU A 175 -21.26 -4.19 -6.55
N THR A 176 -20.61 -4.36 -5.39
CA THR A 176 -19.22 -3.92 -5.19
C THR A 176 -18.24 -4.59 -6.17
N ILE A 177 -18.48 -5.86 -6.52
CA ILE A 177 -17.69 -6.58 -7.53
C ILE A 177 -17.90 -5.96 -8.91
N SER A 178 -19.13 -5.58 -9.26
CA SER A 178 -19.47 -4.94 -10.54
C SER A 178 -18.85 -3.55 -10.68
N GLU A 179 -18.90 -2.72 -9.63
CA GLU A 179 -18.31 -1.38 -9.63
C GLU A 179 -16.79 -1.42 -9.88
N LYS A 180 -16.09 -2.35 -9.22
CA LYS A 180 -14.63 -2.55 -9.39
C LYS A 180 -14.33 -3.11 -10.77
N ALA A 181 -15.16 -4.02 -11.29
CA ALA A 181 -15.00 -4.55 -12.65
C ALA A 181 -15.22 -3.48 -13.73
N GLU A 182 -16.12 -2.53 -13.52
CA GLU A 182 -16.35 -1.43 -14.47
C GLU A 182 -15.12 -0.52 -14.59
N SER A 183 -14.42 -0.26 -13.48
CA SER A 183 -13.16 0.50 -13.51
C SER A 183 -12.08 -0.14 -14.40
N MET A 184 -12.08 -1.47 -14.53
CA MET A 184 -11.12 -2.21 -15.36
C MET A 184 -11.33 -1.99 -16.85
N SER A 185 -12.55 -1.63 -17.27
CA SER A 185 -12.83 -1.28 -18.68
C SER A 185 -12.06 -0.02 -19.13
N VAL A 186 -11.79 0.90 -18.19
CA VAL A 186 -11.00 2.12 -18.41
C VAL A 186 -9.53 1.87 -18.15
N LEU A 187 -9.19 1.22 -17.03
CA LEU A 187 -7.79 1.00 -16.62
C LEU A 187 -7.05 -0.02 -17.49
N GLY A 188 -7.78 -0.92 -18.15
CA GLY A 188 -7.22 -1.92 -19.06
C GLY A 188 -6.41 -2.99 -18.33
N GLY A 189 -7.08 -3.98 -17.73
CA GLY A 189 -6.42 -5.09 -17.05
C GLY A 189 -7.37 -6.08 -16.41
N ASN A 190 -6.82 -6.94 -15.56
CA ASN A 190 -7.58 -7.94 -14.81
C ASN A 190 -7.48 -7.64 -13.32
N ILE A 191 -8.59 -7.86 -12.61
CA ILE A 191 -8.68 -7.69 -11.17
C ILE A 191 -8.78 -9.06 -10.48
N GLU A 192 -7.91 -9.28 -9.49
CA GLU A 192 -7.94 -10.41 -8.59
C GLU A 192 -8.65 -10.01 -7.30
N PHE A 193 -9.70 -10.75 -6.93
CA PHE A 193 -10.41 -10.55 -5.67
C PHE A 193 -9.92 -11.55 -4.63
N ILE A 194 -9.39 -11.05 -3.51
CA ILE A 194 -8.80 -11.85 -2.43
C ILE A 194 -9.67 -11.69 -1.18
N LYS A 195 -10.15 -12.80 -0.61
CA LYS A 195 -10.96 -12.77 0.61
C LYS A 195 -10.09 -12.64 1.86
N CYS A 196 -10.50 -11.77 2.78
CA CYS A 196 -10.11 -11.82 4.19
C CYS A 196 -10.70 -13.05 4.89
#